data_AF-A0A024G7V2-F1
#
_entry.id   AF-A0A024G7V2-F1
#
_cell.length_a   1.000
_cell.length_b   1.000
_cell.length_c   1.000
_cell.angle_alpha   90.00
_cell.angle_beta   90.00
_cell.angle_gamma   90.00
#
_symmetry.space_group_name_H-M   'P 1'
#
loop_
_entity.id
_entity.type
_entity.pdbx_description
1 polymer ?
#
loop_
_entity_poly.entity_id
_entity_poly.type
_entity_poly.pdbx_seq_one_letter_code
_entity_poly.pdbx_strand_id
1 'polypeptide(L)'
;MIVLGSGGHTTEMLQLIRKLDTEIYSPITFVVASSDSTSIEKTKLDRHLHPNDQFIVIPRSREVGQSWLTSIWTTLHSLIICFHIIWIQRPDLLLCNGPGTSVPVCVAVKLYHFVGILFNPKILFCSVSSQSSASQKKALDNLSCAFMSKDSTYERVITVAATQMCCALQEENLKKAESLIRIAASRGAQIVLLQELFHFGYFPIETNAAHFQLATTVADSSLIRRMASLAKELRVVLPISFFERHHNSYYNSCAIIDADGSILGTIRKHHISDRLGYNEKYYFSPSDEPFRAFKTRYGRIGVAIGSDQWYPEVARGLVLHGAEILFFTSAMGSSLYDLRNDPRDQWQRVLQGHAAANMVPVIASNRVGTETVDGAQVTFTGSSFITGQTGELLKVADRESEGVLVETFDLEKYHIRRASWGLLRDRRPEIYRSITTRDG
;
A
#
# COMPACT_ATOMS: atom_id res chain seq x y z
N MET A 1 -6.89 -7.10 30.21
CA MET A 1 -7.56 -6.64 31.45
C MET A 1 -8.90 -6.00 31.11
N ILE A 2 -9.95 -6.31 31.86
CA ILE A 2 -11.33 -5.88 31.57
C ILE A 2 -11.93 -5.26 32.83
N VAL A 3 -12.31 -3.99 32.79
CA VAL A 3 -13.01 -3.31 33.87
C VAL A 3 -14.51 -3.51 33.69
N LEU A 4 -15.14 -4.16 34.67
CA LEU A 4 -16.57 -4.38 34.72
C LEU A 4 -17.23 -3.22 35.48
N GLY A 5 -18.09 -2.47 34.81
CA GLY A 5 -18.92 -1.44 35.42
C GLY A 5 -20.20 -2.04 36.02
N SER A 6 -20.65 -1.53 37.15
CA SER A 6 -21.84 -2.04 37.86
C SER A 6 -23.14 -1.86 37.06
N GLY A 7 -24.07 -2.83 37.18
CA GLY A 7 -25.43 -2.74 36.64
C GLY A 7 -25.53 -3.18 35.16
N GLY A 8 -26.13 -2.33 34.31
CA GLY A 8 -26.29 -2.62 32.88
C GLY A 8 -24.96 -2.82 32.14
N HIS A 9 -23.93 -2.10 32.57
CA HIS A 9 -22.59 -2.08 31.96
C HIS A 9 -21.86 -3.43 32.00
N THR A 10 -22.04 -4.25 33.04
CA THR A 10 -21.48 -5.60 33.10
C THR A 10 -22.00 -6.44 31.95
N THR A 11 -23.32 -6.39 31.70
CA THR A 11 -23.98 -7.18 30.66
C THR A 11 -23.46 -6.80 29.29
N GLU A 12 -23.32 -5.50 29.03
CA GLU A 12 -22.77 -4.97 27.77
C GLU A 12 -21.33 -5.43 27.56
N MET A 13 -20.51 -5.36 28.60
CA MET A 13 -19.12 -5.80 28.52
C MET A 13 -19.03 -7.31 28.27
N LEU A 14 -19.85 -8.12 28.95
CA LEU A 14 -19.90 -9.56 28.74
C LEU A 14 -20.34 -9.92 27.31
N GLN A 15 -21.34 -9.24 26.77
CA GLN A 15 -21.75 -9.41 25.37
C GLN A 15 -20.64 -9.06 24.38
N LEU A 16 -19.88 -7.99 24.63
CA LEU A 16 -18.75 -7.59 23.79
C LEU A 16 -17.66 -8.67 23.79
N ILE A 17 -17.31 -9.18 24.97
CA ILE A 17 -16.17 -10.10 25.12
C ILE A 17 -16.50 -11.56 24.81
N ARG A 18 -17.77 -11.90 24.55
CA ARG A 18 -18.13 -13.23 24.02
C ARG A 18 -17.46 -13.53 22.68
N LYS A 19 -17.17 -12.51 21.88
CA LYS A 19 -16.49 -12.65 20.58
C LYS A 19 -14.97 -12.49 20.66
N LEU A 20 -14.42 -12.26 21.85
CA LEU A 20 -12.99 -12.14 22.06
C LEU A 20 -12.34 -13.52 22.05
N ASP A 21 -11.35 -13.68 21.18
CA ASP A 21 -10.56 -14.90 21.06
C ASP A 21 -9.73 -15.14 22.32
N THR A 22 -10.05 -16.21 23.05
CA THR A 22 -9.40 -16.58 24.31
C THR A 22 -8.02 -17.18 24.14
N GLU A 23 -7.64 -17.61 22.93
CA GLU A 23 -6.28 -18.11 22.68
C GLU A 23 -5.29 -16.94 22.52
N ILE A 24 -5.76 -15.82 21.96
CA ILE A 24 -4.96 -14.60 21.76
C ILE A 24 -4.94 -13.73 23.02
N TYR A 25 -6.08 -13.61 23.70
CA TYR A 25 -6.24 -12.70 24.84
C TYR A 25 -6.39 -13.47 26.15
N SER A 26 -5.32 -14.13 26.59
CA SER A 26 -5.24 -14.87 27.86
C SER A 26 -3.90 -14.63 28.56
N PRO A 27 -3.85 -14.54 29.91
CA PRO A 27 -4.97 -14.63 30.84
C PRO A 27 -5.82 -13.34 30.89
N ILE A 28 -7.11 -13.47 31.20
CA ILE A 28 -8.01 -12.33 31.37
C ILE A 28 -8.09 -11.95 32.85
N THR A 29 -7.58 -10.77 33.18
CA THR A 29 -7.79 -10.13 34.48
C THR A 29 -9.05 -9.24 34.45
N PHE A 30 -10.08 -9.62 35.20
CA PHE A 30 -11.31 -8.85 35.40
C PHE A 30 -11.17 -7.92 36.61
N VAL A 31 -11.45 -6.64 36.43
CA VAL A 31 -11.39 -5.61 37.47
C VAL A 31 -12.80 -5.19 37.84
N VAL A 32 -13.15 -5.29 39.12
CA VAL A 32 -14.49 -4.99 39.66
C VAL A 32 -14.37 -4.03 40.84
N ALA A 33 -15.39 -3.20 41.05
CA ALA A 33 -15.43 -2.33 42.23
C ALA A 33 -15.78 -3.13 43.49
N SER A 34 -15.25 -2.72 44.65
CA SER A 34 -15.52 -3.35 45.95
C SER A 34 -17.00 -3.40 46.34
N SER A 35 -17.79 -2.47 45.81
CA SER A 35 -19.24 -2.41 46.03
C SER A 35 -20.07 -3.20 45.00
N ASP A 36 -19.43 -3.98 44.13
CA ASP A 36 -20.08 -4.65 42.98
C ASP A 36 -19.81 -6.17 42.97
N SER A 37 -20.49 -6.88 43.86
CA SER A 37 -20.48 -8.35 43.92
C SER A 37 -21.24 -9.00 42.76
N THR A 38 -22.29 -8.34 42.26
CA THR A 38 -23.17 -8.86 41.20
C THR A 38 -22.44 -9.04 39.87
N SER A 39 -21.48 -8.17 39.54
CA SER A 39 -20.69 -8.32 38.31
C SER A 39 -19.84 -9.58 38.25
N ILE A 40 -19.32 -10.03 39.40
CA ILE A 40 -18.49 -11.24 39.49
C ILE A 40 -19.36 -12.47 39.23
N GLU A 41 -20.50 -12.58 39.92
CA GLU A 41 -21.43 -13.71 39.76
C GLU A 41 -21.95 -13.79 38.33
N LYS A 42 -22.32 -12.65 37.75
CA LYS A 42 -22.80 -12.59 36.36
C LYS A 42 -21.74 -13.03 35.36
N THR A 43 -20.48 -12.67 35.56
CA THR A 43 -19.37 -13.08 34.69
C THR A 43 -19.14 -14.60 34.75
N LYS A 44 -19.17 -15.19 35.95
CA LYS A 44 -19.02 -16.64 36.16
C LYS A 44 -20.16 -17.45 35.53
N LEU A 45 -21.36 -16.88 35.49
CA LEU A 45 -22.56 -17.54 34.97
C LEU A 45 -22.64 -17.42 33.43
N ASP A 46 -22.15 -16.32 32.86
CA ASP A 46 -22.22 -16.04 31.41
C ASP A 46 -21.06 -16.62 30.59
N ARG A 47 -19.93 -16.93 31.24
CA ARG A 47 -18.69 -17.34 30.56
C ARG A 47 -17.98 -18.47 31.30
N HIS A 48 -17.51 -19.46 30.53
CA HIS A 48 -16.52 -20.42 31.01
C HIS A 48 -15.17 -19.72 31.15
N LEU A 49 -14.72 -19.54 32.40
CA LEU A 49 -13.45 -18.91 32.72
C LEU A 49 -12.29 -19.88 32.48
N HIS A 50 -11.20 -19.37 31.90
CA HIS A 50 -9.96 -20.13 31.80
C HIS A 50 -9.36 -20.29 33.22
N PRO A 51 -8.65 -21.38 33.54
CA PRO A 51 -8.05 -21.58 34.87
C PRO A 51 -7.13 -20.46 35.35
N ASN A 52 -6.57 -19.69 34.42
CA ASN A 52 -5.66 -18.57 34.70
C ASN A 52 -6.36 -17.20 34.72
N ASP A 53 -7.67 -17.14 34.47
CA ASP A 53 -8.45 -15.90 34.58
C ASP A 53 -8.62 -15.54 36.06
N GLN A 54 -8.55 -14.25 36.37
CA GLN A 54 -8.61 -13.77 37.76
C GLN A 54 -9.50 -12.55 37.91
N PHE A 55 -10.06 -12.38 39.10
CA PHE A 55 -10.80 -11.18 39.50
C PHE A 55 -9.97 -10.36 40.48
N ILE A 56 -9.85 -9.06 40.21
CA ILE A 56 -9.23 -8.09 41.09
C ILE A 56 -10.29 -7.09 41.51
N VAL A 57 -10.43 -6.92 42.82
CA VAL A 57 -11.37 -5.98 43.42
C VAL A 57 -10.63 -4.68 43.75
N ILE A 58 -11.16 -3.54 43.30
CA ILE A 58 -10.60 -2.22 43.60
C ILE A 58 -11.60 -1.33 44.35
N PRO A 59 -11.15 -0.40 45.22
CA PRO A 59 -12.04 0.55 45.85
C PRO A 59 -12.70 1.44 44.81
N ARG A 60 -13.97 1.79 45.03
CA ARG A 60 -14.71 2.70 44.16
C ARG A 60 -14.14 4.12 44.27
N SER A 61 -13.92 4.78 43.14
CA SER A 61 -13.45 6.17 43.09
C SER A 61 -14.45 7.15 43.73
N ARG A 62 -15.74 6.90 43.51
CA ARG A 62 -16.85 7.67 44.09
C ARG A 62 -18.06 6.81 44.36
N GLU A 63 -18.65 6.96 45.55
CA GLU A 63 -19.92 6.30 45.91
C GLU A 63 -21.15 7.10 45.47
N VAL A 64 -22.28 6.41 45.30
CA VAL A 64 -23.56 7.04 44.95
C VAL A 64 -24.01 7.92 46.11
N GLY A 65 -24.22 9.21 45.84
CA GLY A 65 -24.57 10.20 46.88
C GLY A 65 -23.38 10.85 47.59
N GLN A 66 -22.14 10.47 47.27
CA GLN A 66 -20.95 11.09 47.87
C GLN A 66 -20.75 12.52 47.34
N SER A 67 -20.44 13.45 48.27
CA SER A 67 -20.07 14.83 47.95
C SER A 67 -18.80 14.89 47.09
N TRP A 68 -18.76 15.84 46.16
CA TRP A 68 -17.63 16.07 45.27
C TRP A 68 -16.32 16.32 46.03
N LEU A 69 -16.36 17.04 47.16
CA LEU A 69 -15.17 17.33 47.97
C LEU A 69 -14.60 16.06 48.61
N THR A 70 -15.48 15.21 49.17
CA THR A 70 -15.06 13.94 49.78
C THR A 70 -14.63 12.90 48.74
N SER A 71 -15.12 13.01 47.49
CA SER A 71 -14.79 12.07 46.41
C SER A 71 -13.34 12.17 45.92
N ILE A 72 -12.66 13.29 46.21
CA ILE A 72 -11.25 13.50 45.90
C ILE A 72 -10.39 12.46 46.65
N TRP A 73 -10.67 12.26 47.94
CA TRP A 73 -9.89 11.33 48.78
C TRP A 73 -10.14 9.87 48.41
N THR A 74 -11.38 9.47 48.13
CA THR A 74 -11.69 8.10 47.68
C THR A 74 -11.15 7.82 46.29
N THR A 75 -11.13 8.82 45.41
CA THR A 75 -10.50 8.70 44.08
C THR A 75 -8.99 8.55 44.20
N LEU A 76 -8.33 9.32 45.06
CA LEU A 76 -6.88 9.22 45.28
C LEU A 76 -6.49 7.85 45.87
N HIS A 77 -7.26 7.36 46.85
CA HIS A 77 -7.06 6.03 47.42
C HIS A 77 -7.21 4.91 46.37
N SER A 78 -8.27 4.99 45.54
CA SER A 78 -8.49 4.07 44.42
C SER A 78 -7.32 4.13 43.42
N LEU A 79 -6.82 5.33 43.12
CA LEU A 79 -5.71 5.55 42.19
C LEU A 79 -4.40 4.89 42.67
N ILE A 80 -4.06 5.02 43.96
CA ILE A 80 -2.87 4.38 44.54
C ILE A 80 -2.91 2.85 44.38
N ILE A 81 -4.08 2.26 44.64
CA ILE A 81 -4.28 0.81 44.50
C ILE A 81 -4.21 0.40 43.02
N CYS A 82 -4.79 1.20 42.11
CA CYS A 82 -4.68 0.95 40.67
C CYS A 82 -3.22 1.02 40.17
N PHE A 83 -2.40 1.94 40.67
CA PHE A 83 -0.97 1.95 40.32
C PHE A 83 -0.29 0.64 40.69
N HIS A 84 -0.51 0.15 41.92
CA HIS A 84 0.06 -1.13 42.35
C HIS A 84 -0.41 -2.30 41.46
N ILE A 85 -1.69 -2.35 41.13
CA ILE A 85 -2.26 -3.43 40.30
C ILE A 85 -1.71 -3.39 38.87
N ILE A 86 -1.64 -2.21 38.24
CA ILE A 86 -1.12 -2.09 36.87
C ILE A 86 0.37 -2.41 36.79
N TRP A 87 1.14 -2.07 37.83
CA TRP A 87 2.55 -2.43 37.92
C TRP A 87 2.76 -3.96 37.90
N ILE A 88 1.90 -4.70 38.60
CA ILE A 88 1.96 -6.18 38.67
C ILE A 88 1.42 -6.81 37.39
N GLN A 89 0.26 -6.35 36.91
CA GLN A 89 -0.50 -7.03 35.87
C GLN A 89 -0.06 -6.69 34.44
N ARG A 90 0.60 -5.53 34.26
CA ARG A 90 1.15 -5.03 32.98
C ARG A 90 0.28 -5.34 31.74
N PRO A 91 -0.96 -4.84 31.68
CA PRO A 91 -1.89 -5.23 30.63
C PRO A 91 -1.50 -4.66 29.25
N ASP A 92 -1.47 -5.50 28.23
CA ASP A 92 -1.34 -5.08 26.82
C ASP A 92 -2.65 -4.47 26.27
N LEU A 93 -3.78 -4.87 26.83
CA LEU A 93 -5.11 -4.40 26.48
C LEU A 93 -5.95 -4.15 27.74
N LEU A 94 -6.55 -2.96 27.83
CA LEU A 94 -7.50 -2.54 28.85
C LEU A 94 -8.86 -2.25 28.19
N LEU A 95 -9.87 -3.05 28.49
CA LEU A 95 -11.26 -2.79 28.11
C LEU A 95 -11.99 -2.15 29.30
N CYS A 96 -12.69 -1.04 29.06
CA CYS A 96 -13.38 -0.28 30.10
C CYS A 96 -14.84 -0.04 29.72
N ASN A 97 -15.77 -0.22 30.66
CA ASN A 97 -17.15 0.24 30.53
C ASN A 97 -17.58 0.95 31.83
N GLY A 98 -18.13 2.16 31.68
CA GLY A 98 -18.61 3.00 32.78
C GLY A 98 -17.52 3.90 33.39
N PRO A 99 -17.83 5.16 33.74
CA PRO A 99 -16.82 6.15 34.12
C PRO A 99 -16.25 5.96 35.54
N GLY A 100 -17.01 5.39 36.48
CA GLY A 100 -16.62 5.35 37.90
C GLY A 100 -15.36 4.51 38.16
N THR A 101 -15.41 3.22 37.85
CA THR A 101 -14.32 2.26 38.13
C THR A 101 -13.17 2.37 37.12
N SER A 102 -13.44 2.83 35.89
CA SER A 102 -12.45 2.87 34.82
C SER A 102 -11.46 4.02 34.91
N VAL A 103 -11.83 5.17 35.49
CA VAL A 103 -10.96 6.36 35.49
C VAL A 103 -9.63 6.11 36.22
N PRO A 104 -9.59 5.61 37.47
CA PRO A 104 -8.33 5.35 38.16
C PRO A 104 -7.44 4.33 37.43
N VAL A 105 -8.04 3.28 36.86
CA VAL A 105 -7.33 2.23 36.11
C VAL A 105 -6.71 2.80 34.82
N CYS A 106 -7.47 3.59 34.06
CA CYS A 106 -7.00 4.25 32.84
C CYS A 106 -5.86 5.25 33.12
N VAL A 107 -5.98 6.04 34.20
CA VAL A 107 -4.93 6.99 34.60
C VAL A 107 -3.66 6.25 34.96
N ALA A 108 -3.75 5.14 35.71
CA ALA A 108 -2.59 4.33 36.07
C ALA A 108 -1.88 3.75 34.84
N VAL A 109 -2.63 3.18 33.89
CA VAL A 109 -2.06 2.66 32.63
C VAL A 109 -1.40 3.76 31.80
N LYS A 110 -2.05 4.92 31.64
CA LYS A 110 -1.48 6.04 30.88
C LYS A 110 -0.21 6.58 31.49
N LEU A 111 -0.15 6.72 32.82
CA LEU A 111 1.06 7.21 33.48
C LEU A 111 2.21 6.23 33.31
N TYR A 112 1.96 4.91 33.49
CA TYR A 112 3.00 3.91 33.30
C TYR A 112 3.47 3.79 31.84
N HIS A 113 2.60 4.06 30.87
CA HIS A 113 3.01 4.21 29.48
C HIS A 113 3.91 5.43 29.29
N PHE A 114 3.50 6.58 29.83
CA PHE A 114 4.24 7.84 29.73
C PHE A 114 5.66 7.75 30.30
N VAL A 115 5.85 7.04 31.42
CA VAL A 115 7.18 6.85 32.04
C VAL A 115 7.96 5.64 31.48
N GLY A 116 7.48 5.01 30.40
CA GLY A 116 8.18 3.93 29.70
C GLY A 116 8.15 2.56 30.40
N ILE A 117 7.31 2.40 31.43
CA ILE A 117 7.13 1.11 32.13
C ILE A 117 6.23 0.16 31.31
N LEU A 118 5.24 0.71 30.60
CA LEU A 118 4.40 -0.05 29.65
C LEU A 118 4.69 0.42 28.22
N PHE A 119 5.20 -0.47 27.38
CA PHE A 119 5.68 -0.10 26.04
C PHE A 119 4.57 0.18 25.03
N ASN A 120 3.38 -0.46 25.14
CA ASN A 120 2.27 -0.24 24.20
C ASN A 120 0.87 -0.66 24.72
N PRO A 121 0.40 -0.19 25.89
CA PRO A 121 -0.90 -0.60 26.41
C PRO A 121 -2.05 0.05 25.62
N LYS A 122 -2.97 -0.75 25.08
CA LYS A 122 -4.18 -0.26 24.40
C LYS A 122 -5.32 -0.08 25.39
N ILE A 123 -5.99 1.07 25.39
CA ILE A 123 -7.18 1.34 26.21
C ILE A 123 -8.40 1.50 25.29
N LEU A 124 -9.43 0.68 25.48
CA LEU A 124 -10.70 0.75 24.75
C LEU A 124 -11.85 1.04 25.71
N PHE A 125 -12.62 2.09 25.43
CA PHE A 125 -13.82 2.44 26.19
C PHE A 125 -15.07 2.00 25.43
N CYS A 126 -15.94 1.23 26.09
CA CYS A 126 -17.10 0.59 25.48
C CYS A 126 -18.37 1.22 26.07
N SER A 127 -19.23 1.81 25.22
CA SER A 127 -20.54 2.32 25.63
C SER A 127 -21.61 1.96 24.59
N VAL A 128 -22.75 1.42 25.02
CA VAL A 128 -23.88 1.07 24.13
C VAL A 128 -24.97 2.14 24.26
N SER A 129 -25.40 2.74 23.15
CA SER A 129 -26.58 3.61 23.11
C SER A 129 -27.83 2.78 22.79
N SER A 130 -28.90 2.97 23.57
CA SER A 130 -30.17 2.26 23.42
C SER A 130 -30.93 2.72 22.17
N GLN A 131 -30.86 1.97 21.06
CA GLN A 131 -31.83 2.05 19.96
C GLN A 131 -32.18 0.66 19.41
N SER A 132 -33.43 0.55 18.94
CA SER A 132 -34.25 -0.63 18.55
C SER A 132 -33.57 -1.81 17.83
N SER A 133 -34.22 -2.98 17.82
CA SER A 133 -33.72 -4.26 17.31
C SER A 133 -33.40 -4.32 15.81
N ALA A 134 -33.92 -3.41 14.98
CA ALA A 134 -33.50 -3.27 13.57
C ALA A 134 -32.16 -2.53 13.42
N SER A 135 -31.86 -1.63 14.36
CA SER A 135 -30.55 -0.95 14.47
C SER A 135 -29.47 -1.82 15.10
N GLN A 136 -29.79 -2.92 15.80
CA GLN A 136 -28.78 -3.85 16.35
C GLN A 136 -28.03 -4.66 15.29
N LYS A 137 -28.71 -5.07 14.21
CA LYS A 137 -28.05 -5.73 13.06
C LYS A 137 -27.12 -4.74 12.35
N LYS A 138 -27.60 -3.50 12.16
CA LYS A 138 -26.82 -2.38 11.62
C LYS A 138 -25.69 -1.92 12.55
N ALA A 139 -25.84 -2.05 13.87
CA ALA A 139 -24.83 -1.71 14.86
C ALA A 139 -23.76 -2.80 15.00
N LEU A 140 -24.09 -4.08 14.78
CA LEU A 140 -23.11 -5.16 14.67
C LEU A 140 -22.34 -5.10 13.34
N ASP A 141 -23.01 -4.76 12.23
CA ASP A 141 -22.36 -4.45 10.96
C ASP A 141 -21.58 -3.13 11.02
N ASN A 142 -22.00 -2.18 11.86
CA ASN A 142 -21.23 -0.98 12.18
C ASN A 142 -20.18 -1.20 13.28
N LEU A 143 -20.18 -2.31 14.04
CA LEU A 143 -19.12 -2.61 15.02
C LEU A 143 -17.95 -3.31 14.34
N SER A 144 -18.22 -4.15 13.33
CA SER A 144 -17.19 -4.54 12.36
C SER A 144 -16.68 -3.33 11.56
N CYS A 145 -17.49 -2.28 11.38
CA CYS A 145 -17.10 -1.03 10.73
C CYS A 145 -16.50 0.03 11.67
N ALA A 146 -16.78 0.02 12.98
CA ALA A 146 -16.32 1.02 13.96
C ALA A 146 -14.92 0.72 14.52
N PHE A 147 -14.42 -0.51 14.32
CA PHE A 147 -12.97 -0.77 14.33
C PHE A 147 -12.27 -0.18 13.10
N MET A 148 -13.00 0.46 12.17
CA MET A 148 -12.51 0.91 10.87
C MET A 148 -12.85 2.37 10.49
N SER A 149 -12.91 3.32 11.45
CA SER A 149 -12.73 4.81 11.31
C SER A 149 -13.81 5.59 12.07
N LYS A 150 -13.59 6.74 12.71
CA LYS A 150 -13.00 8.05 12.34
C LYS A 150 -12.79 8.82 13.68
N ASP A 151 -11.75 9.61 13.96
CA ASP A 151 -11.09 10.62 13.15
C ASP A 151 -9.65 10.85 13.64
N SER A 152 -8.66 10.54 12.82
CA SER A 152 -7.81 11.54 12.15
C SER A 152 -6.68 10.84 11.40
N THR A 153 -6.87 10.50 10.13
CA THR A 153 -5.75 10.37 9.17
C THR A 153 -6.33 10.56 7.78
N TYR A 154 -5.83 11.53 7.04
CA TYR A 154 -6.20 11.84 5.66
C TYR A 154 -6.33 10.56 4.81
N GLU A 155 -7.55 10.13 4.46
CA GLU A 155 -7.74 9.05 3.49
C GLU A 155 -7.20 9.55 2.13
N ARG A 156 -6.00 9.09 1.78
CA ARG A 156 -5.34 9.42 0.50
C ARG A 156 -5.64 8.30 -0.49
N VAL A 157 -6.88 8.32 -0.99
CA VAL A 157 -7.34 7.36 -1.99
C VAL A 157 -6.84 7.76 -3.37
N ILE A 158 -6.27 6.80 -4.08
CA ILE A 158 -5.79 6.96 -5.45
C ILE A 158 -6.24 5.80 -6.32
N THR A 159 -6.70 6.10 -7.54
CA THR A 159 -7.06 5.10 -8.53
C THR A 159 -6.03 5.11 -9.67
N VAL A 160 -5.51 3.93 -10.01
CA VAL A 160 -4.48 3.76 -11.05
C VAL A 160 -4.97 2.81 -12.13
N ALA A 161 -4.35 2.88 -13.31
CA ALA A 161 -4.62 1.96 -14.39
C ALA A 161 -3.34 1.42 -15.05
N ALA A 162 -3.39 0.12 -15.38
CA ALA A 162 -2.50 -0.51 -16.34
C ALA A 162 -3.25 -0.74 -17.65
N THR A 163 -2.55 -0.60 -18.77
CA THR A 163 -3.11 -0.84 -20.10
C THR A 163 -2.31 -1.91 -20.83
N GLN A 164 -2.91 -2.53 -21.85
CA GLN A 164 -2.18 -3.30 -22.85
C GLN A 164 -2.83 -3.15 -24.23
N MET A 165 -1.99 -3.02 -25.25
CA MET A 165 -2.38 -2.91 -26.65
C MET A 165 -1.38 -3.57 -27.58
N CYS A 166 -1.80 -3.92 -28.79
CA CYS A 166 -0.88 -4.20 -29.87
C CYS A 166 -0.53 -2.90 -30.60
N CYS A 167 0.64 -2.87 -31.21
CA CYS A 167 1.09 -1.73 -32.00
C CYS A 167 1.24 -2.10 -33.47
N ALA A 168 0.94 -1.13 -34.31
CA ALA A 168 1.11 -1.13 -35.75
C ALA A 168 1.70 0.23 -36.16
N LEU A 169 1.00 0.98 -37.01
CA LEU A 169 1.43 2.29 -37.48
C LEU A 169 1.32 3.36 -36.38
N GLN A 170 2.22 4.34 -36.44
CA GLN A 170 2.40 5.37 -35.42
C GLN A 170 1.11 6.10 -35.02
N GLU A 171 0.33 6.58 -36.01
CA GLU A 171 -0.91 7.33 -35.74
C GLU A 171 -2.04 6.42 -35.23
N GLU A 172 -2.07 5.15 -35.63
CA GLU A 172 -3.03 4.17 -35.11
C GLU A 172 -2.73 3.85 -33.65
N ASN A 173 -1.45 3.69 -33.32
CA ASN A 173 -0.98 3.47 -31.96
C ASN A 173 -1.37 4.65 -31.06
N LEU A 174 -1.20 5.88 -31.54
CA LEU A 174 -1.61 7.08 -30.81
C LEU A 174 -3.12 7.09 -30.53
N LYS A 175 -3.96 6.91 -31.56
CA LYS A 175 -5.42 6.89 -31.39
C LYS A 175 -5.87 5.81 -30.41
N LYS A 176 -5.25 4.64 -30.48
CA LYS A 176 -5.54 3.51 -29.58
C LYS A 176 -5.13 3.84 -28.14
N ALA A 177 -3.91 4.36 -27.93
CA ALA A 177 -3.45 4.78 -26.62
C ALA A 177 -4.35 5.86 -26.00
N GLU A 178 -4.78 6.86 -26.78
CA GLU A 178 -5.73 7.88 -26.33
C GLU A 178 -7.08 7.29 -25.94
N SER A 179 -7.58 6.33 -26.72
CA SER A 179 -8.82 5.61 -26.40
C SER A 179 -8.71 4.86 -25.06
N LEU A 180 -7.61 4.12 -24.86
CA LEU A 180 -7.36 3.39 -23.60
C LEU A 180 -7.22 4.34 -22.40
N ILE A 181 -6.53 5.47 -22.57
CA ILE A 181 -6.41 6.50 -21.52
C ILE A 181 -7.81 7.05 -21.18
N ARG A 182 -8.63 7.35 -22.18
CA ARG A 182 -10.00 7.85 -21.95
C ARG A 182 -10.89 6.82 -21.26
N ILE A 183 -10.76 5.53 -21.62
CA ILE A 183 -11.45 4.43 -20.95
C ILE A 183 -10.99 4.28 -19.49
N ALA A 184 -9.69 4.40 -19.23
CA ALA A 184 -9.15 4.37 -17.87
C ALA A 184 -9.68 5.55 -17.04
N ALA A 185 -9.63 6.75 -17.59
CA ALA A 185 -10.12 7.97 -16.94
C ALA A 185 -11.63 7.90 -16.68
N SER A 186 -12.44 7.36 -17.61
CA SER A 186 -13.89 7.20 -17.41
C SER A 186 -14.24 6.17 -16.32
N ARG A 187 -13.32 5.25 -16.03
CA ARG A 187 -13.38 4.31 -14.90
C ARG A 187 -12.78 4.88 -13.60
N GLY A 188 -12.42 6.16 -13.59
CA GLY A 188 -11.92 6.87 -12.41
C GLY A 188 -10.40 6.85 -12.22
N ALA A 189 -9.63 6.30 -13.16
CA ALA A 189 -8.17 6.28 -13.03
C ALA A 189 -7.58 7.70 -13.05
N GLN A 190 -6.71 7.97 -12.09
CA GLN A 190 -6.01 9.25 -11.90
C GLN A 190 -4.57 9.19 -12.42
N ILE A 191 -3.97 7.99 -12.47
CA ILE A 191 -2.67 7.73 -13.09
C ILE A 191 -2.85 6.56 -14.06
N VAL A 192 -2.47 6.76 -15.32
CA VAL A 192 -2.63 5.74 -16.36
C VAL A 192 -1.27 5.40 -16.94
N LEU A 193 -0.90 4.11 -16.88
CA LEU A 193 0.34 3.62 -17.44
C LEU A 193 0.11 3.01 -18.83
N LEU A 194 0.93 3.43 -19.79
CA LEU A 194 1.07 2.79 -21.10
C LEU A 194 2.31 1.90 -21.13
N GLN A 195 2.34 0.99 -22.10
CA GLN A 195 3.48 0.10 -22.38
C GLN A 195 4.67 0.81 -23.04
N GLU A 196 5.82 0.12 -23.05
CA GLU A 196 7.09 0.66 -23.52
C GLU A 196 7.08 0.92 -25.03
N LEU A 197 7.63 2.09 -25.42
CA LEU A 197 7.76 2.54 -26.80
C LEU A 197 6.46 2.35 -27.63
N PHE A 198 5.29 2.55 -26.99
CA PHE A 198 3.98 2.28 -27.60
C PHE A 198 3.72 3.05 -28.90
N HIS A 199 4.43 4.16 -29.10
CA HIS A 199 4.32 5.00 -30.29
C HIS A 199 4.69 4.27 -31.58
N PHE A 200 5.49 3.21 -31.50
CA PHE A 200 6.00 2.46 -32.65
C PHE A 200 5.76 0.95 -32.48
N GLY A 201 5.90 0.22 -33.59
CA GLY A 201 6.35 -1.17 -33.49
C GLY A 201 7.69 -1.23 -32.74
N TYR A 202 7.95 -2.33 -32.06
CA TYR A 202 9.15 -2.57 -31.28
C TYR A 202 10.36 -2.76 -32.20
N PHE A 203 10.87 -1.65 -32.72
CA PHE A 203 12.01 -1.60 -33.62
C PHE A 203 13.32 -2.23 -33.10
N PRO A 204 13.55 -2.41 -31.77
CA PRO A 204 14.71 -3.15 -31.29
C PRO A 204 14.74 -4.65 -31.64
N ILE A 205 13.71 -5.19 -32.30
CA ILE A 205 13.76 -6.54 -32.90
C ILE A 205 14.96 -6.67 -33.87
N GLU A 206 15.28 -5.60 -34.59
CA GLU A 206 16.39 -5.54 -35.56
C GLU A 206 17.45 -4.50 -35.17
N THR A 207 18.57 -4.48 -35.91
CA THR A 207 19.61 -3.43 -35.81
C THR A 207 19.65 -2.63 -37.11
N ASN A 208 19.02 -1.46 -37.10
CA ASN A 208 18.84 -0.63 -38.28
C ASN A 208 19.11 0.84 -37.95
N ALA A 209 20.12 1.42 -38.59
CA ALA A 209 20.55 2.80 -38.35
C ALA A 209 19.48 3.84 -38.71
N ALA A 210 18.51 3.52 -39.58
CA ALA A 210 17.44 4.44 -39.93
C ALA A 210 16.55 4.78 -38.70
N HIS A 211 16.40 3.86 -37.75
CA HIS A 211 15.53 4.05 -36.58
C HIS A 211 16.01 5.16 -35.63
N PHE A 212 17.28 5.58 -35.69
CA PHE A 212 17.73 6.76 -34.93
C PHE A 212 16.98 8.05 -35.30
N GLN A 213 16.35 8.11 -36.48
CA GLN A 213 15.48 9.23 -36.88
C GLN A 213 14.16 9.27 -36.11
N LEU A 214 13.75 8.17 -35.46
CA LEU A 214 12.56 8.12 -34.62
C LEU A 214 12.75 8.88 -33.29
N ALA A 215 13.99 9.12 -32.89
CA ALA A 215 14.31 9.77 -31.62
C ALA A 215 13.98 11.27 -31.64
N THR A 216 13.37 11.75 -30.56
CA THR A 216 12.99 13.17 -30.42
C THR A 216 13.56 13.76 -29.14
N THR A 217 13.78 15.08 -29.12
CA THR A 217 14.00 15.78 -27.85
C THR A 217 12.67 15.93 -27.12
N VAL A 218 12.68 16.16 -25.80
CA VAL A 218 11.46 16.43 -25.04
C VAL A 218 10.69 17.64 -25.60
N ALA A 219 11.42 18.70 -25.99
CA ALA A 219 10.83 19.95 -26.49
C ALA A 219 10.20 19.79 -27.88
N ASP A 220 10.79 18.96 -28.74
CA ASP A 220 10.36 18.78 -30.13
C ASP A 220 9.30 17.69 -30.29
N SER A 221 9.14 16.82 -29.30
CA SER A 221 8.27 15.64 -29.36
C SER A 221 6.78 16.02 -29.48
N SER A 222 6.19 15.75 -30.65
CA SER A 222 4.74 15.86 -30.85
C SER A 222 3.96 14.90 -29.96
N LEU A 223 4.51 13.71 -29.70
CA LEU A 223 3.97 12.72 -28.77
C LEU A 223 3.78 13.33 -27.38
N ILE A 224 4.85 13.89 -26.78
CA ILE A 224 4.80 14.43 -25.42
C ILE A 224 3.82 15.61 -25.36
N ARG A 225 3.84 16.52 -26.34
CA ARG A 225 2.87 17.64 -26.40
C ARG A 225 1.42 17.15 -26.46
N ARG A 226 1.14 16.13 -27.28
CA ARG A 226 -0.20 15.56 -27.43
C ARG A 226 -0.67 14.89 -26.14
N MET A 227 0.19 14.07 -25.53
CA MET A 227 -0.11 13.42 -24.25
C MET A 227 -0.25 14.43 -23.10
N ALA A 228 0.50 15.53 -23.11
CA ALA A 228 0.35 16.61 -22.13
C ALA A 228 -0.99 17.34 -22.23
N SER A 229 -1.44 17.61 -23.46
CA SER A 229 -2.79 18.15 -23.68
C SER A 229 -3.86 17.19 -23.15
N LEU A 230 -3.71 15.89 -23.42
CA LEU A 230 -4.67 14.86 -22.97
C LEU A 230 -4.66 14.69 -21.45
N ALA A 231 -3.49 14.67 -20.82
CA ALA A 231 -3.31 14.62 -19.37
C ALA A 231 -4.07 15.76 -18.68
N LYS A 232 -3.91 16.98 -19.20
CA LYS A 232 -4.62 18.18 -18.71
C LYS A 232 -6.12 18.10 -18.93
N GLU A 233 -6.55 17.67 -20.11
CA GLU A 233 -7.98 17.52 -20.46
C GLU A 233 -8.69 16.57 -19.50
N LEU A 234 -8.10 15.39 -19.28
CA LEU A 234 -8.68 14.33 -18.46
C LEU A 234 -8.33 14.44 -16.97
N ARG A 235 -7.43 15.36 -16.62
CA ARG A 235 -6.84 15.52 -15.27
C ARG A 235 -6.21 14.22 -14.77
N VAL A 236 -5.41 13.56 -15.60
CA VAL A 236 -4.71 12.31 -15.24
C VAL A 236 -3.20 12.49 -15.38
N VAL A 237 -2.45 11.78 -14.56
CA VAL A 237 -0.99 11.67 -14.68
C VAL A 237 -0.65 10.60 -15.72
N LEU A 238 0.29 10.91 -16.62
CA LEU A 238 0.73 10.01 -17.68
C LEU A 238 2.26 9.87 -17.68
N PRO A 239 2.80 8.71 -17.26
CA PRO A 239 4.16 8.30 -17.61
C PRO A 239 4.20 7.84 -19.08
N ILE A 240 4.89 8.60 -19.94
CA ILE A 240 4.92 8.38 -21.39
C ILE A 240 6.32 7.93 -21.84
N SER A 241 6.45 6.65 -22.18
CA SER A 241 7.65 6.08 -22.78
C SER A 241 7.87 6.61 -24.20
N PHE A 242 9.09 7.03 -24.53
CA PHE A 242 9.48 7.55 -25.83
C PHE A 242 10.96 7.33 -26.12
N PHE A 243 11.33 7.38 -27.40
CA PHE A 243 12.72 7.35 -27.83
C PHE A 243 13.32 8.76 -27.77
N GLU A 244 14.21 9.00 -26.81
CA GLU A 244 14.82 10.29 -26.56
C GLU A 244 16.13 10.47 -27.33
N ARG A 245 16.29 11.64 -27.95
CA ARG A 245 17.59 12.17 -28.36
C ARG A 245 17.99 13.30 -27.42
N HIS A 246 19.17 13.18 -26.81
CA HIS A 246 19.75 14.21 -25.95
C HIS A 246 21.18 14.48 -26.38
N HIS A 247 21.39 15.66 -26.97
CA HIS A 247 22.62 15.97 -27.70
C HIS A 247 22.94 14.88 -28.74
N ASN A 248 24.06 14.16 -28.57
CA ASN A 248 24.51 13.08 -29.45
C ASN A 248 24.19 11.68 -28.89
N SER A 249 23.50 11.62 -27.76
CA SER A 249 23.14 10.36 -27.08
C SER A 249 21.66 10.06 -27.24
N TYR A 250 21.35 8.78 -27.13
CA TYR A 250 20.04 8.22 -27.42
C TYR A 250 19.62 7.36 -26.23
N TYR A 251 18.39 7.54 -25.76
CA TYR A 251 17.90 6.89 -24.55
C TYR A 251 16.49 6.34 -24.75
N ASN A 252 16.22 5.22 -24.10
CA ASN A 252 14.86 4.81 -23.84
C ASN A 252 14.38 5.52 -22.59
N SER A 253 13.44 6.43 -22.75
CA SER A 253 13.07 7.40 -21.73
C SER A 253 11.58 7.39 -21.45
N CYS A 254 11.20 7.92 -20.30
CA CYS A 254 9.80 8.13 -19.95
C CYS A 254 9.62 9.53 -19.37
N ALA A 255 8.74 10.32 -20.01
CA ALA A 255 8.38 11.65 -19.54
C ALA A 255 7.24 11.54 -18.53
N ILE A 256 7.40 12.16 -17.36
CA ILE A 256 6.37 12.15 -16.31
C ILE A 256 5.51 13.40 -16.44
N ILE A 257 4.31 13.22 -16.99
CA ILE A 257 3.37 14.31 -17.23
C ILE A 257 2.33 14.34 -16.11
N ASP A 258 2.22 15.45 -15.40
CA ASP A 258 1.25 15.63 -14.31
C ASP A 258 -0.16 15.95 -14.85
N ALA A 259 -1.16 15.88 -13.97
CA ALA A 259 -2.57 16.06 -14.29
C ALA A 259 -2.95 17.48 -14.78
N ASP A 260 -2.05 18.45 -14.71
CA ASP A 260 -2.22 19.79 -15.30
C ASP A 260 -1.55 19.94 -16.67
N GLY A 261 -0.91 18.87 -17.16
CA GLY A 261 -0.15 18.83 -18.41
C GLY A 261 1.31 19.26 -18.27
N SER A 262 1.79 19.60 -17.07
CA SER A 262 3.21 19.93 -16.86
C SER A 262 4.09 18.69 -16.94
N ILE A 263 5.29 18.83 -17.50
CA ILE A 263 6.29 17.76 -17.55
C ILE A 263 7.18 17.90 -16.31
N LEU A 264 7.04 17.00 -15.33
CA LEU A 264 7.78 17.04 -14.07
C LEU A 264 9.26 16.66 -14.23
N GLY A 265 9.57 15.99 -15.34
CA GLY A 265 10.90 15.56 -15.74
C GLY A 265 10.84 14.28 -16.58
N THR A 266 12.02 13.79 -16.93
CA THR A 266 12.21 12.52 -17.62
C THR A 266 12.98 11.54 -16.73
N ILE A 267 12.76 10.26 -16.97
CA ILE A 267 13.64 9.18 -16.53
C ILE A 267 14.24 8.50 -17.76
N ARG A 268 15.46 7.98 -17.62
CA ARG A 268 16.14 7.19 -18.65
C ARG A 268 16.38 5.78 -18.11
N LYS A 269 16.21 4.78 -18.95
CA LYS A 269 16.37 3.36 -18.62
C LYS A 269 17.81 3.07 -18.16
N HIS A 270 17.96 2.41 -17.01
CA HIS A 270 19.28 2.10 -16.45
C HIS A 270 19.86 0.83 -17.03
N HIS A 271 19.06 -0.24 -17.04
CA HIS A 271 19.50 -1.56 -17.46
C HIS A 271 19.08 -1.79 -18.90
N ILE A 272 20.02 -1.78 -19.83
CA ILE A 272 19.74 -1.97 -21.27
C ILE A 272 19.83 -3.46 -21.62
N SER A 273 18.73 -4.01 -22.14
CA SER A 273 18.66 -5.40 -22.57
C SER A 273 19.52 -5.62 -23.82
N ASP A 274 20.08 -6.82 -23.94
CA ASP A 274 20.76 -7.24 -25.16
C ASP A 274 20.57 -8.74 -25.36
N ARG A 275 19.70 -9.08 -26.29
CA ARG A 275 19.45 -10.45 -26.75
C ARG A 275 18.75 -10.41 -28.10
N LEU A 276 18.79 -11.51 -28.85
CA LEU A 276 18.09 -11.64 -30.12
C LEU A 276 16.59 -11.31 -29.97
N GLY A 277 16.12 -10.34 -30.75
CA GLY A 277 14.76 -9.77 -30.68
C GLY A 277 14.61 -8.56 -29.73
N TYR A 278 15.66 -8.21 -28.99
CA TYR A 278 15.72 -7.11 -28.02
C TYR A 278 17.11 -6.47 -28.06
N ASN A 279 17.54 -6.01 -29.24
CA ASN A 279 18.86 -5.42 -29.50
C ASN A 279 18.96 -3.98 -28.99
N GLU A 280 18.51 -3.72 -27.76
CA GLU A 280 18.37 -2.36 -27.24
C GLU A 280 19.72 -1.64 -27.07
N LYS A 281 20.80 -2.37 -26.77
CA LYS A 281 22.16 -1.80 -26.63
C LYS A 281 22.68 -1.13 -27.90
N TYR A 282 22.13 -1.47 -29.06
CA TYR A 282 22.45 -0.77 -30.30
C TYR A 282 21.87 0.66 -30.30
N TYR A 283 20.68 0.86 -29.73
CA TYR A 283 19.94 2.13 -29.81
C TYR A 283 20.10 3.01 -28.58
N PHE A 284 20.23 2.43 -27.38
CA PHE A 284 20.09 3.16 -26.13
C PHE A 284 21.37 3.12 -25.29
N SER A 285 21.78 4.30 -24.84
CA SER A 285 22.78 4.46 -23.80
C SER A 285 22.15 4.14 -22.43
N PRO A 286 22.87 3.48 -21.51
CA PRO A 286 22.41 3.30 -20.14
C PRO A 286 22.34 4.66 -19.42
N SER A 287 21.39 4.79 -18.52
CA SER A 287 21.27 5.96 -17.64
C SER A 287 22.28 5.91 -16.49
N ASP A 288 22.97 7.02 -16.27
CA ASP A 288 23.78 7.27 -15.06
C ASP A 288 23.03 8.12 -14.02
N GLU A 289 21.76 8.44 -14.28
CA GLU A 289 20.98 9.32 -13.40
C GLU A 289 20.60 8.60 -12.10
N PRO A 290 20.60 9.29 -10.95
CA PRO A 290 20.13 8.69 -9.71
C PRO A 290 18.65 8.34 -9.79
N PHE A 291 18.23 7.32 -9.03
CA PHE A 291 16.81 6.99 -8.90
C PHE A 291 16.03 8.20 -8.38
N ARG A 292 14.83 8.43 -8.95
CA ARG A 292 13.99 9.58 -8.60
C ARG A 292 12.53 9.17 -8.55
N ALA A 293 11.82 9.65 -7.53
CA ALA A 293 10.37 9.59 -7.46
C ALA A 293 9.76 10.98 -7.67
N PHE A 294 8.61 11.02 -8.34
CA PHE A 294 7.96 12.26 -8.76
C PHE A 294 6.73 12.51 -7.90
N LYS A 295 6.67 13.69 -7.27
CA LYS A 295 5.46 14.16 -6.59
C LYS A 295 4.50 14.68 -7.66
N THR A 296 3.42 13.94 -7.88
CA THR A 296 2.34 14.32 -8.81
C THR A 296 1.20 14.98 -8.05
N ARG A 297 0.14 15.39 -8.77
CA ARG A 297 -1.12 15.83 -8.16
C ARG A 297 -1.72 14.82 -7.18
N TYR A 298 -1.57 13.52 -7.44
CA TYR A 298 -2.31 12.46 -6.74
C TYR A 298 -1.46 11.67 -5.73
N GLY A 299 -0.15 11.59 -5.95
CA GLY A 299 0.76 10.84 -5.09
C GLY A 299 2.20 10.88 -5.58
N ARG A 300 3.13 10.32 -4.80
CA ARG A 300 4.52 10.20 -5.23
C ARG A 300 4.74 8.86 -5.94
N ILE A 301 5.15 8.91 -7.21
CA ILE A 301 5.31 7.71 -8.04
C ILE A 301 6.77 7.45 -8.40
N GLY A 302 7.16 6.18 -8.44
CA GLY A 302 8.39 5.72 -9.06
C GLY A 302 8.06 5.02 -10.38
N VAL A 303 8.80 5.32 -11.43
CA VAL A 303 8.60 4.73 -12.76
C VAL A 303 9.92 4.13 -13.22
N ALA A 304 9.87 2.97 -13.86
CA ALA A 304 11.01 2.28 -14.42
C ALA A 304 10.63 1.61 -15.75
N ILE A 305 11.62 1.28 -16.58
CA ILE A 305 11.40 0.96 -17.99
C ILE A 305 11.97 -0.42 -18.33
N GLY A 306 11.17 -1.26 -18.98
CA GLY A 306 11.59 -2.53 -19.57
C GLY A 306 12.42 -3.37 -18.60
N SER A 307 13.69 -3.64 -18.95
CA SER A 307 14.59 -4.49 -18.17
C SER A 307 14.88 -4.02 -16.75
N ASP A 308 14.66 -2.75 -16.40
CA ASP A 308 14.79 -2.27 -15.02
C ASP A 308 13.91 -3.07 -14.04
N GLN A 309 12.79 -3.63 -14.53
CA GLN A 309 11.86 -4.44 -13.76
C GLN A 309 12.50 -5.71 -13.15
N TRP A 310 13.64 -6.17 -13.66
CA TRP A 310 14.30 -7.39 -13.17
C TRP A 310 15.20 -7.15 -11.96
N TYR A 311 15.49 -5.88 -11.64
CA TYR A 311 16.51 -5.50 -10.67
C TYR A 311 15.86 -4.98 -9.38
N PRO A 312 15.93 -5.72 -8.26
CA PRO A 312 15.39 -5.28 -6.97
C PRO A 312 15.96 -3.93 -6.49
N GLU A 313 17.18 -3.60 -6.90
CA GLU A 313 17.88 -2.35 -6.61
C GLU A 313 17.10 -1.15 -7.15
N VAL A 314 16.49 -1.27 -8.34
CA VAL A 314 15.69 -0.20 -8.94
C VAL A 314 14.44 0.05 -8.11
N ALA A 315 13.68 -1.00 -7.81
CA ALA A 315 12.46 -0.88 -7.01
C ALA A 315 12.76 -0.31 -5.62
N ARG A 316 13.80 -0.81 -4.96
CA ARG A 316 14.24 -0.29 -3.67
C ARG A 316 14.70 1.16 -3.77
N GLY A 317 15.48 1.50 -4.80
CA GLY A 317 15.97 2.85 -5.06
C GLY A 317 14.82 3.85 -5.19
N LEU A 318 13.82 3.54 -5.99
CA LEU A 318 12.63 4.39 -6.18
C LEU A 318 11.84 4.60 -4.87
N VAL A 319 11.65 3.54 -4.08
CA VAL A 319 10.90 3.62 -2.81
C VAL A 319 11.68 4.38 -1.74
N LEU A 320 13.01 4.26 -1.70
CA LEU A 320 13.86 5.09 -0.83
C LEU A 320 13.79 6.58 -1.19
N HIS A 321 13.54 6.91 -2.46
CA HIS A 321 13.26 8.27 -2.90
C HIS A 321 11.79 8.69 -2.71
N GLY A 322 11.02 7.87 -1.98
CA GLY A 322 9.68 8.18 -1.51
C GLY A 322 8.54 7.66 -2.39
N ALA A 323 8.82 6.87 -3.42
CA ALA A 323 7.74 6.29 -4.23
C ALA A 323 6.73 5.52 -3.35
N GLU A 324 5.45 5.87 -3.48
CA GLU A 324 4.32 5.24 -2.81
C GLU A 324 3.70 4.14 -3.68
N ILE A 325 3.92 4.24 -5.00
CA ILE A 325 3.48 3.31 -6.04
C ILE A 325 4.59 3.20 -7.08
N LEU A 326 4.83 1.99 -7.57
CA LEU A 326 5.79 1.73 -8.64
C LEU A 326 5.09 1.39 -9.95
N PHE A 327 5.60 1.94 -11.05
CA PHE A 327 5.09 1.73 -12.40
C PHE A 327 6.20 1.18 -13.30
N PHE A 328 5.93 0.08 -13.99
CA PHE A 328 6.85 -0.54 -14.95
C PHE A 328 6.21 -0.58 -16.32
N THR A 329 6.72 0.26 -17.22
CA THR A 329 6.33 0.26 -18.64
C THR A 329 7.20 -0.77 -19.37
N SER A 330 6.57 -1.74 -20.04
CA SER A 330 7.28 -2.93 -20.55
C SER A 330 6.89 -3.27 -21.99
N ALA A 331 7.84 -3.85 -22.72
CA ALA A 331 7.61 -4.57 -23.97
C ALA A 331 8.31 -5.94 -23.90
N MET A 332 7.76 -6.87 -23.13
CA MET A 332 8.29 -8.21 -22.90
C MET A 332 7.46 -9.26 -23.65
N GLY A 333 8.16 -10.15 -24.34
CA GLY A 333 7.59 -11.27 -25.06
C GLY A 333 8.51 -12.48 -25.11
N SER A 334 8.32 -13.29 -26.15
CA SER A 334 9.11 -14.49 -26.44
C SER A 334 10.61 -14.21 -26.52
N SER A 335 11.42 -15.26 -26.31
CA SER A 335 12.85 -15.24 -26.57
C SER A 335 13.15 -15.94 -27.88
N LEU A 336 13.92 -15.30 -28.77
CA LEU A 336 14.36 -15.92 -30.02
C LEU A 336 15.53 -16.90 -29.82
N TYR A 337 16.21 -16.87 -28.67
CA TYR A 337 17.22 -17.87 -28.32
C TYR A 337 16.62 -19.18 -27.81
N ASP A 338 15.49 -19.08 -27.09
CA ASP A 338 14.80 -20.25 -26.54
C ASP A 338 13.29 -20.02 -26.62
N LEU A 339 12.68 -20.57 -27.66
CA LEU A 339 11.24 -20.47 -27.91
C LEU A 339 10.40 -21.18 -26.83
N ARG A 340 11.02 -22.04 -26.00
CA ARG A 340 10.34 -22.69 -24.87
C ARG A 340 10.39 -21.85 -23.59
N ASN A 341 11.27 -20.85 -23.53
CA ASN A 341 11.37 -19.98 -22.37
C ASN A 341 10.25 -18.93 -22.41
N ASP A 342 9.27 -19.10 -21.54
CA ASP A 342 8.24 -18.10 -21.27
C ASP A 342 8.58 -17.33 -19.98
N PRO A 343 9.11 -16.09 -20.08
CA PRO A 343 9.51 -15.33 -18.92
C PRO A 343 8.32 -14.78 -18.12
N ARG A 344 7.08 -14.91 -18.61
CA ARG A 344 5.89 -14.24 -18.04
C ARG A 344 5.73 -14.49 -16.54
N ASP A 345 5.82 -15.75 -16.12
CA ASP A 345 5.61 -16.09 -14.71
C ASP A 345 6.79 -15.68 -13.82
N GLN A 346 8.02 -15.75 -14.36
CA GLN A 346 9.20 -15.26 -13.65
C GLN A 346 9.13 -13.74 -13.48
N TRP A 347 8.71 -13.03 -14.53
CA TRP A 347 8.51 -11.59 -14.54
C TRP A 347 7.50 -11.14 -13.49
N GLN A 348 6.33 -11.77 -13.44
CA GLN A 348 5.33 -11.47 -12.43
C GLN A 348 5.88 -11.74 -11.02
N ARG A 349 6.50 -12.90 -10.78
CA ARG A 349 7.09 -13.22 -9.46
C ARG A 349 8.12 -12.18 -8.99
N VAL A 350 8.99 -11.71 -9.89
CA VAL A 350 9.98 -10.69 -9.56
C VAL A 350 9.31 -9.37 -9.15
N LEU A 351 8.34 -8.89 -9.94
CA LEU A 351 7.61 -7.66 -9.64
C LEU A 351 6.70 -7.77 -8.40
N GLN A 352 6.10 -8.93 -8.15
CA GLN A 352 5.41 -9.24 -6.89
C GLN A 352 6.39 -9.18 -5.71
N GLY A 353 7.61 -9.69 -5.89
CA GLY A 353 8.70 -9.56 -4.94
C GLY A 353 9.08 -8.11 -4.67
N HIS A 354 9.15 -7.26 -5.69
CA HIS A 354 9.38 -5.82 -5.53
C HIS A 354 8.30 -5.16 -4.70
N ALA A 355 7.03 -5.48 -4.96
CA ALA A 355 5.91 -4.98 -4.19
C ALA A 355 6.01 -5.39 -2.72
N ALA A 356 6.16 -6.69 -2.45
CA ALA A 356 6.24 -7.26 -1.11
C ALA A 356 7.44 -6.74 -0.31
N ALA A 357 8.64 -6.72 -0.91
CA ALA A 357 9.87 -6.29 -0.26
C ALA A 357 9.89 -4.79 0.06
N ASN A 358 9.11 -3.99 -0.67
CA ASN A 358 9.02 -2.55 -0.47
C ASN A 358 7.72 -2.11 0.21
N MET A 359 6.73 -2.99 0.37
CA MET A 359 5.40 -2.69 0.88
C MET A 359 4.73 -1.52 0.12
N VAL A 360 4.76 -1.61 -1.21
CA VAL A 360 4.11 -0.66 -2.14
C VAL A 360 3.46 -1.44 -3.29
N PRO A 361 2.34 -0.97 -3.86
CA PRO A 361 1.76 -1.56 -5.05
C PRO A 361 2.67 -1.36 -6.28
N VAL A 362 2.64 -2.34 -7.18
CA VAL A 362 3.35 -2.36 -8.47
C VAL A 362 2.33 -2.47 -9.59
N ILE A 363 2.43 -1.59 -10.58
CA ILE A 363 1.56 -1.50 -11.75
C ILE A 363 2.46 -1.75 -12.96
N ALA A 364 2.11 -2.75 -13.77
CA ALA A 364 2.87 -3.10 -14.97
C ALA A 364 1.98 -3.11 -16.21
N SER A 365 2.42 -2.39 -17.25
CA SER A 365 1.75 -2.37 -18.56
C SER A 365 2.70 -2.94 -19.60
N ASN A 366 2.28 -4.04 -20.21
CA ASN A 366 3.04 -4.80 -21.18
C ASN A 366 2.28 -4.88 -22.51
N ARG A 367 3.03 -4.99 -23.60
CA ARG A 367 2.53 -5.11 -24.96
C ARG A 367 1.86 -6.47 -25.21
N VAL A 368 0.91 -6.51 -26.14
CA VAL A 368 0.33 -7.75 -26.71
C VAL A 368 0.55 -7.82 -28.21
N GLY A 369 0.37 -9.03 -28.77
CA GLY A 369 0.45 -9.27 -30.20
C GLY A 369 1.84 -9.68 -30.68
N THR A 370 1.93 -9.99 -31.96
CA THR A 370 3.14 -10.47 -32.62
C THR A 370 3.64 -9.44 -33.61
N GLU A 371 4.92 -9.12 -33.53
CA GLU A 371 5.60 -8.20 -34.44
C GLU A 371 6.75 -8.93 -35.14
N THR A 372 6.85 -8.75 -36.45
CA THR A 372 7.85 -9.42 -37.30
C THR A 372 8.63 -8.39 -38.09
N VAL A 373 9.97 -8.48 -38.04
CA VAL A 373 10.89 -7.63 -38.80
C VAL A 373 11.97 -8.52 -39.41
N ASP A 374 12.15 -8.47 -40.74
CA ASP A 374 13.16 -9.23 -41.50
C ASP A 374 13.27 -10.73 -41.10
N GLY A 375 12.12 -11.36 -40.85
CA GLY A 375 12.03 -12.78 -40.47
C GLY A 375 12.23 -13.07 -38.98
N ALA A 376 12.65 -12.09 -38.18
CA ALA A 376 12.66 -12.18 -36.72
C ALA A 376 11.27 -11.84 -36.16
N GLN A 377 10.71 -12.73 -35.34
CA GLN A 377 9.37 -12.59 -34.79
C GLN A 377 9.38 -12.55 -33.26
N VAL A 378 8.78 -11.52 -32.68
CA VAL A 378 8.57 -11.43 -31.22
C VAL A 378 7.08 -11.42 -30.93
N THR A 379 6.64 -12.34 -30.08
CA THR A 379 5.27 -12.39 -29.57
C THR A 379 5.25 -11.85 -28.15
N PHE A 380 4.65 -10.68 -27.97
CA PHE A 380 4.50 -10.05 -26.66
C PHE A 380 3.39 -10.73 -25.86
N THR A 381 3.64 -10.94 -24.57
CA THR A 381 2.84 -11.89 -23.77
C THR A 381 1.79 -11.21 -22.90
N GLY A 382 1.52 -9.90 -23.12
CA GLY A 382 0.55 -9.12 -22.37
C GLY A 382 0.74 -9.34 -20.88
N SER A 383 -0.28 -9.90 -20.25
CA SER A 383 -0.26 -10.25 -18.83
C SER A 383 0.00 -9.05 -17.94
N SER A 384 -0.37 -7.85 -18.40
CA SER A 384 -0.34 -6.62 -17.61
C SER A 384 -1.09 -6.81 -16.31
N PHE A 385 -0.64 -6.20 -15.23
CA PHE A 385 -1.19 -6.50 -13.91
C PHE A 385 -0.99 -5.38 -12.91
N ILE A 386 -1.73 -5.49 -11.81
CA ILE A 386 -1.66 -4.60 -10.65
C ILE A 386 -1.53 -5.47 -9.40
N THR A 387 -0.53 -5.19 -8.57
CA THR A 387 -0.37 -5.82 -7.26
C THR A 387 -0.94 -4.97 -6.14
N GLY A 388 -1.28 -5.62 -5.02
CA GLY A 388 -1.34 -4.93 -3.73
C GLY A 388 0.05 -4.72 -3.15
N GLN A 389 0.11 -4.13 -1.95
CA GLN A 389 1.38 -3.82 -1.28
C GLN A 389 2.11 -5.07 -0.75
N THR A 390 1.46 -6.23 -0.66
CA THR A 390 2.11 -7.48 -0.23
C THR A 390 2.50 -8.40 -1.39
N GLY A 391 2.39 -7.91 -2.63
CA GLY A 391 2.74 -8.65 -3.84
C GLY A 391 1.65 -9.60 -4.35
N GLU A 392 0.47 -9.61 -3.73
CA GLU A 392 -0.70 -10.30 -4.26
C GLU A 392 -1.14 -9.67 -5.59
N LEU A 393 -1.48 -10.49 -6.59
CA LEU A 393 -2.02 -10.01 -7.86
C LEU A 393 -3.50 -9.67 -7.67
N LEU A 394 -3.85 -8.38 -7.74
CA LEU A 394 -5.23 -7.91 -7.59
C LEU A 394 -5.98 -7.96 -8.93
N LYS A 395 -5.29 -7.60 -10.01
CA LYS A 395 -5.79 -7.60 -11.38
C LYS A 395 -4.73 -8.13 -12.30
N VAL A 396 -5.12 -8.98 -13.25
CA VAL A 396 -4.23 -9.54 -14.28
C VAL A 396 -5.01 -9.58 -15.59
N ALA A 397 -4.42 -9.04 -16.65
CA ALA A 397 -4.96 -9.15 -18.00
C ALA A 397 -4.52 -10.48 -18.63
N ASP A 398 -5.20 -10.88 -19.69
CA ASP A 398 -4.79 -12.05 -20.47
C ASP A 398 -3.54 -11.73 -21.32
N ARG A 399 -3.14 -12.69 -22.16
CA ARG A 399 -1.91 -12.60 -22.97
C ARG A 399 -2.10 -11.92 -24.32
N GLU A 400 -3.34 -11.70 -24.75
CA GLU A 400 -3.67 -11.47 -26.16
C GLU A 400 -4.54 -10.24 -26.37
N SER A 401 -5.53 -10.03 -25.50
CA SER A 401 -6.56 -9.01 -25.64
C SER A 401 -6.03 -7.64 -25.26
N GLU A 402 -6.48 -6.61 -25.96
CA GLU A 402 -6.27 -5.23 -25.54
C GLU A 402 -7.20 -4.89 -24.38
N GLY A 403 -6.77 -4.01 -23.47
CA GLY A 403 -7.62 -3.66 -22.35
C GLY A 403 -7.03 -2.69 -21.34
N VAL A 404 -7.85 -2.42 -20.33
CA VAL A 404 -7.55 -1.51 -19.21
C VAL A 404 -7.91 -2.21 -17.90
N LEU A 405 -6.94 -2.31 -17.01
CA LEU A 405 -7.12 -2.70 -15.61
C LEU A 405 -7.16 -1.44 -14.76
N VAL A 406 -8.07 -1.39 -13.78
CA VAL A 406 -8.20 -0.25 -12.85
C VAL A 406 -8.28 -0.79 -11.43
N GLU A 407 -7.56 -0.15 -10.51
CA GLU A 407 -7.58 -0.48 -9.09
C GLU A 407 -7.43 0.77 -8.22
N THR A 408 -8.01 0.73 -7.02
CA THR A 408 -7.99 1.85 -6.07
C THR A 408 -7.28 1.47 -4.77
N PHE A 409 -6.40 2.35 -4.31
CA PHE A 409 -5.59 2.16 -3.11
C PHE A 409 -5.81 3.26 -2.09
N ASP A 410 -5.77 2.91 -0.81
CA ASP A 410 -5.62 3.84 0.30
C ASP A 410 -4.14 3.95 0.66
N LEU A 411 -3.48 5.00 0.16
CA LEU A 411 -2.05 5.20 0.36
C LEU A 411 -1.68 5.48 1.81
N GLU A 412 -2.59 6.02 2.61
CA GLU A 412 -2.30 6.32 4.01
C GLU A 412 -2.32 5.03 4.83
N LYS A 413 -3.32 4.17 4.61
CA LYS A 413 -3.33 2.82 5.18
C LYS A 413 -2.11 2.00 4.76
N TYR A 414 -1.71 2.10 3.50
CA TYR A 414 -0.51 1.42 3.00
C TYR A 414 0.76 1.96 3.65
N HIS A 415 0.87 3.29 3.79
CA HIS A 415 1.99 3.94 4.46
C HIS A 415 2.12 3.48 5.92
N ILE A 416 1.02 3.52 6.69
CA ILE A 416 0.99 3.05 8.09
C ILE A 416 1.41 1.59 8.18
N ARG A 417 0.89 0.72 7.29
CA ARG A 417 1.24 -0.70 7.28
C ARG A 417 2.72 -0.92 6.96
N ARG A 418 3.26 -0.24 5.94
CA ARG A 418 4.70 -0.29 5.58
C ARG A 418 5.57 0.16 6.75
N ALA A 419 5.21 1.27 7.40
CA ALA A 419 5.94 1.78 8.56
C ALA A 419 5.90 0.80 9.74
N SER A 420 4.74 0.20 10.02
CA SER A 420 4.57 -0.75 11.12
C SER A 420 5.37 -2.05 10.94
N TRP A 421 5.56 -2.50 9.69
CA TRP A 421 6.33 -3.71 9.41
C TRP A 421 7.84 -3.49 9.58
N GLY A 422 8.34 -2.29 9.27
CA GLY A 422 9.73 -1.92 9.56
C GLY A 422 10.77 -2.32 8.51
N LEU A 423 10.40 -2.90 7.35
CA LEU A 423 11.39 -3.34 6.33
C LEU A 423 12.36 -2.24 5.90
N LEU A 424 11.91 -0.99 5.83
CA LEU A 424 12.77 0.15 5.48
C LEU A 424 13.63 0.62 6.65
N ARG A 425 13.10 0.56 7.88
CA ARG A 425 13.79 0.94 9.12
C ARG A 425 14.93 -0.03 9.44
N ASP A 426 14.69 -1.33 9.24
CA ASP A 426 15.59 -2.40 9.67
C ASP A 426 16.68 -2.72 8.62
N ARG A 427 16.76 -1.92 7.55
CA ARG A 427 17.85 -2.00 6.56
C ARG A 427 19.20 -1.74 7.22
N ARG A 428 20.25 -2.34 6.65
CA ARG A 428 21.64 -2.23 7.08
C ARG A 428 22.54 -1.73 5.94
N PRO A 429 22.42 -0.48 5.48
CA PRO A 429 23.17 0.04 4.33
C PRO A 429 24.69 -0.14 4.42
N GLU A 430 25.24 -0.12 5.63
CA GLU A 430 26.66 -0.26 5.89
C GLU A 430 27.25 -1.62 5.49
N ILE A 431 26.43 -2.67 5.41
CA ILE A 431 26.86 -4.01 4.96
C ILE A 431 26.50 -4.30 3.51
N TYR A 432 25.82 -3.38 2.81
CA TYR A 432 25.37 -3.61 1.43
C TYR A 432 26.42 -3.28 0.37
N ARG A 433 27.69 -3.05 0.74
CA ARG A 433 28.72 -2.66 -0.24
C ARG A 433 28.89 -3.68 -1.38
N SER A 434 28.71 -4.97 -1.12
CA SER A 434 28.80 -6.01 -2.14
C SER A 434 27.75 -5.90 -3.24
N ILE A 435 26.59 -5.25 -3.01
CA ILE A 435 25.59 -5.05 -4.08
C ILE A 435 26.02 -3.97 -5.09
N THR A 436 27.11 -3.25 -4.80
CA THR A 436 27.65 -2.21 -5.69
C THR A 436 28.79 -2.70 -6.58
N THR A 437 29.22 -3.96 -6.39
CA THR A 437 30.20 -4.64 -7.24
C THR A 437 29.49 -5.59 -8.21
N ARG A 438 30.21 -6.08 -9.23
CA ARG A 438 29.67 -7.06 -10.19
C ARG A 438 30.12 -8.49 -9.91
N ASP A 439 31.19 -8.64 -9.15
CA ASP A 439 31.95 -9.87 -8.94
C ASP A 439 31.94 -10.39 -7.49
N GLY A 440 31.18 -9.73 -6.60
CA GLY A 440 31.14 -10.03 -5.17
C GLY A 440 32.15 -9.21 -4.38
#